data_AF-A0A920Q176-F1
#
_entry.id   AF-A0A920Q176-F1
#
_cell.length_a   1.000
_cell.length_b   1.000
_cell.length_c   1.000
_cell.angle_alpha   90.00
_cell.angle_beta   90.00
_cell.angle_gamma   90.00
#
_symmetry.space_group_name_H-M   'P 1'
#
loop_
_entity.id
_entity.type
_entity.pdbx_description
1 polymer ?
#
loop_
_entity_poly.entity_id
_entity_poly.type
_entity_poly.pdbx_seq_one_letter_code
_entity_poly.pdbx_strand_id
1 'polypeptide(L)'
;MFIRKLASTNAFVAVDLADAPGHGVVRCAPKILQGGAKDLARATTYALATLERQETGISAGINAEPSDRDAAVAAFTQEVAGWDAGYCLTAAKGVEAGSLGALEQARDAALLAAGVVAAGLTACPDASTAVVDGSAGAELVAELTNRGLTVVDADQPLTTEADLLFVGFKVGAIDHGAADRLRTRAVVPTGPLPLTTRAIAHCRRNGVLALPDFVTTAGPLIGDADGARDAVSEIISSVISHADGPILGACERAEAFLARWQDDLPFGRPMAA
;
A
#
# COMPACT_ATOMS: atom_id res chain seq x y z
N MET A 1 -0.91 -18.77 0.82
CA MET A 1 -1.43 -17.91 1.91
C MET A 1 -2.05 -18.73 3.04
N PHE A 2 -1.70 -18.40 4.28
CA PHE A 2 -2.26 -19.00 5.49
C PHE A 2 -2.43 -17.97 6.61
N ILE A 3 -3.17 -18.35 7.66
CA ILE A 3 -3.34 -17.55 8.88
C ILE A 3 -2.63 -18.26 10.03
N ARG A 4 -1.64 -17.61 10.63
CA ARG A 4 -1.00 -18.05 11.86
C ARG A 4 -1.66 -17.36 13.04
N LYS A 5 -2.44 -18.10 13.83
CA LYS A 5 -3.07 -17.58 15.06
C LYS A 5 -2.05 -17.57 16.20
N LEU A 6 -2.15 -16.57 17.06
CA LEU A 6 -1.35 -16.50 18.27
C LEU A 6 -2.01 -17.29 19.41
N ALA A 7 -1.19 -17.79 20.33
CA ALA A 7 -1.64 -18.49 21.53
C ALA A 7 -1.74 -17.56 22.75
N SER A 8 -0.88 -16.55 22.83
CA SER A 8 -0.75 -15.62 23.96
C SER A 8 -1.81 -14.51 23.99
N THR A 9 -2.39 -14.18 22.85
CA THR A 9 -3.38 -13.11 22.71
C THR A 9 -4.33 -13.39 21.56
N ASN A 10 -5.49 -12.75 21.54
CA ASN A 10 -6.46 -12.87 20.46
C ASN A 10 -5.96 -12.11 19.22
N ALA A 11 -4.98 -12.68 18.53
CA ALA A 11 -4.37 -12.09 17.36
C ALA A 11 -4.06 -13.14 16.30
N PHE A 12 -3.72 -12.66 15.11
CA PHE A 12 -3.28 -13.48 14.00
C PHE A 12 -2.33 -12.72 13.08
N VAL A 13 -1.52 -13.45 12.33
CA VAL A 13 -0.73 -12.96 11.20
C VAL A 13 -1.21 -13.66 9.93
N ALA A 14 -1.68 -12.90 8.96
CA ALA A 14 -1.89 -13.37 7.60
C ALA A 14 -0.54 -13.35 6.88
N VAL A 15 -0.16 -14.49 6.29
CA VAL A 15 1.11 -14.67 5.59
C VAL A 15 0.80 -15.14 4.17
N ASP A 16 1.30 -14.41 3.17
CA ASP A 16 0.94 -14.70 1.78
C ASP A 16 1.71 -15.89 1.20
N LEU A 17 3.03 -15.88 1.31
CA LEU A 17 3.94 -16.96 0.88
C LEU A 17 4.62 -17.58 2.10
N ALA A 18 4.75 -18.90 2.12
CA ALA A 18 5.42 -19.61 3.21
C ALA A 18 6.94 -19.51 3.10
N ASP A 19 7.64 -19.79 4.20
CA ASP A 19 9.09 -20.03 4.24
C ASP A 19 9.97 -18.88 3.69
N ALA A 20 9.51 -17.63 3.83
CA ALA A 20 10.26 -16.42 3.49
C ALA A 20 10.15 -15.37 4.61
N PRO A 21 11.17 -14.51 4.80
CA PRO A 21 11.05 -13.33 5.64
C PRO A 21 9.99 -12.39 5.07
N GLY A 22 9.40 -11.53 5.90
CA GLY A 22 8.23 -10.79 5.48
C GLY A 22 8.06 -9.40 6.06
N HIS A 23 7.45 -8.54 5.27
CA HIS A 23 7.14 -7.15 5.62
C HIS A 23 5.64 -6.92 5.66
N GLY A 24 5.20 -6.03 6.54
CA GLY A 24 3.86 -5.48 6.44
C GLY A 24 3.42 -4.73 7.67
N VAL A 25 2.14 -4.81 8.00
CA VAL A 25 1.53 -3.95 9.04
C VAL A 25 0.84 -4.75 10.13
N VAL A 26 0.80 -4.18 11.32
CA VAL A 26 -0.02 -4.67 12.44
C VAL A 26 -1.03 -3.60 12.85
N ARG A 27 -2.28 -4.02 13.03
CA ARG A 27 -3.39 -3.18 13.49
C ARG A 27 -3.98 -3.76 14.77
N CYS A 28 -4.55 -2.90 15.62
CA CYS A 28 -5.27 -3.30 16.81
C CYS A 28 -6.64 -2.61 16.89
N ALA A 29 -7.69 -3.39 17.11
CA ALA A 29 -9.06 -2.92 17.25
C ALA A 29 -9.89 -3.97 17.99
N PRO A 30 -11.11 -3.66 18.48
CA PRO A 30 -11.98 -4.68 19.09
C PRO A 30 -12.26 -5.88 18.18
N LYS A 31 -12.27 -5.65 16.85
CA LYS A 31 -12.43 -6.69 15.84
C LYS A 31 -11.71 -6.35 14.54
N ILE A 32 -10.78 -7.21 14.15
CA ILE A 32 -10.09 -7.19 12.87
C ILE A 32 -10.41 -8.49 12.13
N LEU A 33 -10.85 -8.35 10.89
CA LEU A 33 -11.20 -9.48 10.04
C LEU A 33 -9.97 -9.97 9.28
N GLN A 34 -9.85 -11.29 9.17
CA GLN A 34 -8.76 -11.92 8.42
C GLN A 34 -8.79 -11.57 6.92
N GLY A 35 -9.98 -11.39 6.33
CA GLY A 35 -10.11 -11.04 4.91
C GLY A 35 -9.29 -9.81 4.52
N GLY A 36 -9.51 -8.68 5.20
CA GLY A 36 -8.75 -7.47 4.91
C GLY A 36 -7.25 -7.59 5.23
N ALA A 37 -6.84 -8.45 6.17
CA ALA A 37 -5.42 -8.70 6.41
C ALA A 37 -4.78 -9.53 5.28
N LYS A 38 -5.53 -10.50 4.72
CA LYS A 38 -5.09 -11.26 3.54
C LYS A 38 -4.85 -10.34 2.34
N ASP A 39 -5.77 -9.40 2.10
CA ASP A 39 -5.65 -8.45 0.99
C ASP A 39 -4.41 -7.56 1.15
N LEU A 40 -4.13 -7.08 2.38
CA LEU A 40 -2.93 -6.30 2.68
C LEU A 40 -1.65 -7.11 2.52
N ALA A 41 -1.61 -8.36 3.02
CA ALA A 41 -0.47 -9.24 2.84
C ALA A 41 -0.19 -9.48 1.35
N ARG A 42 -1.23 -9.71 0.53
CA ARG A 42 -1.09 -9.87 -0.92
C ARG A 42 -0.52 -8.61 -1.60
N ALA A 43 -1.02 -7.43 -1.24
CA ALA A 43 -0.50 -6.17 -1.77
C ALA A 43 0.99 -5.99 -1.45
N THR A 44 1.40 -6.27 -0.20
CA THR A 44 2.81 -6.16 0.18
C THR A 44 3.70 -7.19 -0.52
N THR A 45 3.24 -8.42 -0.75
CA THR A 45 3.99 -9.40 -1.56
C THR A 45 4.24 -8.88 -2.96
N TYR A 46 3.24 -8.28 -3.60
CA TYR A 46 3.39 -7.73 -4.95
C TYR A 46 4.32 -6.51 -4.96
N ALA A 47 4.29 -5.66 -3.93
CA ALA A 47 5.25 -4.59 -3.76
C ALA A 47 6.70 -5.12 -3.71
N LEU A 48 6.96 -6.09 -2.83
CA LEU A 48 8.26 -6.75 -2.68
C LEU A 48 8.71 -7.41 -3.98
N ALA A 49 7.80 -8.08 -4.69
CA ALA A 49 8.08 -8.71 -5.96
C ALA A 49 8.42 -7.71 -7.07
N THR A 50 7.76 -6.53 -7.12
CA THR A 50 8.15 -5.48 -8.08
C THR A 50 9.54 -4.88 -7.80
N LEU A 51 10.01 -4.98 -6.56
CA LEU A 51 11.36 -4.64 -6.12
C LEU A 51 12.34 -5.82 -6.23
N GLU A 52 11.92 -6.95 -6.82
CA GLU A 52 12.71 -8.18 -6.97
C GLU A 52 13.26 -8.75 -5.65
N ARG A 53 12.49 -8.64 -4.56
CA ARG A 53 12.85 -9.19 -3.24
C ARG A 53 12.20 -10.55 -3.01
N GLN A 54 13.00 -11.56 -2.63
CA GLN A 54 12.52 -12.90 -2.26
C GLN A 54 11.94 -12.92 -0.83
N GLU A 55 10.83 -12.22 -0.66
CA GLU A 55 10.19 -11.96 0.62
C GLU A 55 8.66 -12.04 0.48
N THR A 56 7.95 -12.21 1.60
CA THR A 56 6.48 -12.27 1.63
C THR A 56 5.86 -11.02 2.25
N GLY A 57 4.69 -10.64 1.75
CA GLY A 57 3.83 -9.74 2.50
C GLY A 57 3.18 -10.44 3.69
N ILE A 58 3.07 -9.72 4.80
CA ILE A 58 2.34 -10.14 6.01
C ILE A 58 1.38 -9.04 6.47
N SER A 59 0.31 -9.43 7.17
CA SER A 59 -0.56 -8.45 7.85
C SER A 59 -1.14 -9.04 9.13
N ALA A 60 -0.96 -8.33 10.23
CA ALA A 60 -1.39 -8.77 11.54
C ALA A 60 -2.60 -8.00 12.05
N GLY A 61 -3.47 -8.72 12.78
CA GLY A 61 -4.63 -8.16 13.46
C GLY A 61 -4.63 -8.61 14.92
N ILE A 62 -4.67 -7.64 15.83
CA ILE A 62 -4.82 -7.84 17.27
C ILE A 62 -6.25 -7.42 17.65
N ASN A 63 -7.01 -8.35 18.21
CA ASN A 63 -8.37 -8.10 18.70
C ASN A 63 -8.31 -7.78 20.19
N ALA A 64 -8.41 -6.50 20.54
CA ALA A 64 -8.40 -6.04 21.92
C ALA A 64 -9.31 -4.81 22.11
N GLU A 65 -9.97 -4.76 23.27
CA GLU A 65 -10.67 -3.56 23.71
C GLU A 65 -9.69 -2.44 24.05
N PRO A 66 -10.11 -1.15 24.02
CA PRO A 66 -9.21 -0.03 24.28
C PRO A 66 -8.39 -0.12 25.58
N SER A 67 -8.96 -0.71 26.64
CA SER A 67 -8.27 -0.86 27.94
C SER A 67 -7.15 -1.90 27.92
N ASP A 68 -7.18 -2.84 26.97
CA ASP A 68 -6.31 -4.02 26.98
C ASP A 68 -5.27 -3.98 25.83
N ARG A 69 -5.25 -2.88 25.06
CA ARG A 69 -4.42 -2.77 23.84
C ARG A 69 -2.93 -2.98 24.13
N ASP A 70 -2.39 -2.28 25.11
CA ASP A 70 -0.95 -2.30 25.38
C ASP A 70 -0.49 -3.70 25.79
N ALA A 71 -1.27 -4.37 26.66
CA ALA A 71 -1.01 -5.74 27.06
C ALA A 71 -1.11 -6.72 25.88
N ALA A 72 -2.12 -6.55 25.02
CA ALA A 72 -2.30 -7.39 23.83
C ALA A 72 -1.18 -7.19 22.80
N VAL A 73 -0.72 -5.95 22.59
CA VAL A 73 0.42 -5.63 21.71
C VAL A 73 1.71 -6.20 22.28
N ALA A 74 1.98 -6.06 23.58
CA ALA A 74 3.16 -6.64 24.22
C ALA A 74 3.20 -8.18 24.08
N ALA A 75 2.08 -8.86 24.34
CA ALA A 75 1.96 -10.31 24.17
C ALA A 75 2.16 -10.73 22.70
N PHE A 76 1.55 -9.99 21.76
CA PHE A 76 1.75 -10.21 20.33
C PHE A 76 3.23 -10.10 19.94
N THR A 77 3.88 -9.01 20.32
CA THR A 77 5.28 -8.74 19.98
C THR A 77 6.21 -9.82 20.51
N GLN A 78 6.00 -10.24 21.77
CA GLN A 78 6.80 -11.30 22.39
C GLN A 78 6.64 -12.64 21.65
N GLU A 79 5.41 -13.04 21.32
CA GLU A 79 5.18 -14.32 20.65
C GLU A 79 5.72 -14.31 19.20
N VAL A 80 5.48 -13.24 18.44
CA VAL A 80 5.93 -13.16 17.04
C VAL A 80 7.46 -13.06 16.94
N ALA A 81 8.12 -12.35 17.87
CA ALA A 81 9.58 -12.32 17.92
C ALA A 81 10.18 -13.71 18.13
N GLY A 82 9.53 -14.57 18.93
CA GLY A 82 9.97 -15.94 19.18
C GLY A 82 9.71 -16.93 18.03
N TRP A 83 9.13 -16.49 16.92
CA TRP A 83 8.92 -17.35 15.74
C TRP A 83 10.16 -17.46 14.84
N ASP A 84 11.15 -16.59 15.04
CA ASP A 84 12.40 -16.53 14.24
C ASP A 84 12.14 -16.50 12.72
N ALA A 85 11.01 -15.91 12.30
CA ALA A 85 10.53 -15.92 10.92
C ALA A 85 11.08 -14.77 10.05
N GLY A 86 11.89 -13.87 10.62
CA GLY A 86 12.40 -12.68 9.91
C GLY A 86 11.29 -11.70 9.53
N TYR A 87 10.31 -11.48 10.42
CA TYR A 87 9.19 -10.59 10.18
C TYR A 87 9.49 -9.16 10.63
N CYS A 88 9.21 -8.20 9.74
CA CYS A 88 9.27 -6.77 9.99
C CYS A 88 7.85 -6.19 9.87
N LEU A 89 7.40 -5.49 10.90
CA LEU A 89 6.05 -4.94 11.00
C LEU A 89 6.09 -3.45 11.28
N THR A 90 5.27 -2.70 10.57
CA THR A 90 5.01 -1.29 10.87
C THR A 90 3.75 -1.17 11.72
N ALA A 91 3.83 -0.37 12.79
CA ALA A 91 2.67 0.00 13.59
C ALA A 91 1.66 0.79 12.73
N ALA A 92 0.42 0.30 12.68
CA ALA A 92 -0.68 0.96 12.00
C ALA A 92 -1.83 1.25 12.97
N LYS A 93 -3.06 1.43 12.45
CA LYS A 93 -4.21 1.86 13.25
C LYS A 93 -4.37 1.04 14.54
N GLY A 94 -4.33 1.74 15.68
CA GLY A 94 -4.52 1.20 17.02
C GLY A 94 -3.27 0.60 17.67
N VAL A 95 -2.10 0.71 17.03
CA VAL A 95 -0.80 0.30 17.57
C VAL A 95 0.09 1.54 17.65
N GLU A 96 0.75 1.74 18.78
CA GLU A 96 1.65 2.88 19.00
C GLU A 96 3.00 2.65 18.30
N ALA A 97 3.58 3.70 17.72
CA ALA A 97 4.92 3.63 17.15
C ALA A 97 5.96 3.39 18.26
N GLY A 98 6.88 2.46 18.04
CA GLY A 98 7.88 2.00 19.00
C GLY A 98 7.42 0.81 19.87
N SER A 99 6.14 0.44 19.83
CA SER A 99 5.59 -0.63 20.69
C SER A 99 5.87 -2.05 20.21
N LEU A 100 6.45 -2.23 19.02
CA LEU A 100 6.73 -3.55 18.44
C LEU A 100 8.19 -4.02 18.66
N GLY A 101 9.01 -3.22 19.33
CA GLY A 101 10.38 -3.59 19.69
C GLY A 101 11.21 -4.00 18.46
N ALA A 102 11.85 -5.18 18.52
CA ALA A 102 12.72 -5.66 17.44
C ALA A 102 11.98 -6.03 16.15
N LEU A 103 10.65 -6.20 16.19
CA LEU A 103 9.84 -6.42 14.99
C LEU A 103 9.59 -5.12 14.24
N GLU A 104 9.81 -3.97 14.85
CA GLU A 104 9.33 -2.71 14.31
C GLU A 104 10.17 -2.20 13.14
N GLN A 105 9.50 -2.00 12.00
CA GLN A 105 9.99 -1.14 10.95
C GLN A 105 9.36 0.24 11.10
N ALA A 106 10.21 1.24 11.34
CA ALA A 106 9.79 2.63 11.47
C ALA A 106 8.98 3.08 10.26
N ARG A 107 7.85 3.73 10.52
CA ARG A 107 7.06 4.35 9.45
C ARG A 107 7.74 5.65 9.04
N ASP A 108 8.09 5.76 7.77
CA ASP A 108 8.63 6.99 7.21
C ASP A 108 7.64 7.59 6.20
N ALA A 109 6.98 8.67 6.61
CA ALA A 109 6.03 9.39 5.78
C ALA A 109 6.71 10.16 4.62
N ALA A 110 7.98 10.53 4.76
CA ALA A 110 8.73 11.19 3.71
C ALA A 110 9.10 10.19 2.59
N LEU A 111 9.44 8.94 2.92
CA LEU A 111 9.66 7.89 1.92
C LEU A 111 8.37 7.56 1.14
N LEU A 112 7.23 7.49 1.85
CA LEU A 112 5.93 7.34 1.19
C LEU A 112 5.66 8.52 0.25
N ALA A 113 5.83 9.76 0.74
CA ALA A 113 5.61 10.98 -0.04
C ALA A 113 6.48 11.02 -1.31
N ALA A 114 7.77 10.71 -1.18
CA ALA A 114 8.71 10.66 -2.30
C ALA A 114 8.26 9.68 -3.39
N GLY A 115 7.89 8.45 -2.99
CA GLY A 115 7.41 7.42 -3.92
C GLY A 115 6.11 7.80 -4.63
N VAL A 116 5.09 8.22 -3.88
CA VAL A 116 3.78 8.54 -4.49
C VAL A 116 3.86 9.75 -5.42
N VAL A 117 4.62 10.79 -5.07
CA VAL A 117 4.77 11.98 -5.94
C VAL A 117 5.55 11.62 -7.20
N ALA A 118 6.60 10.80 -7.08
CA ALA A 118 7.34 10.29 -8.23
C ALA A 118 6.44 9.48 -9.18
N ALA A 119 5.56 8.62 -8.65
CA ALA A 119 4.60 7.88 -9.46
C ALA A 119 3.65 8.80 -10.23
N GLY A 120 3.09 9.81 -9.55
CA GLY A 120 2.19 10.78 -10.16
C GLY A 120 2.85 11.58 -11.29
N LEU A 121 4.06 12.10 -11.05
CA LEU A 121 4.82 12.85 -12.05
C LEU A 121 5.33 11.97 -13.20
N THR A 122 5.61 10.69 -12.95
CA THR A 122 5.94 9.75 -14.03
C THR A 122 4.74 9.51 -14.94
N ALA A 123 3.55 9.36 -14.35
CA ALA A 123 2.31 9.15 -15.11
C ALA A 123 1.84 10.40 -15.86
N CYS A 124 2.04 11.59 -15.28
CA CYS A 124 1.68 12.89 -15.85
C CYS A 124 2.85 13.88 -15.68
N PRO A 125 3.85 13.87 -16.58
CA PRO A 125 5.07 14.69 -16.43
C PRO A 125 4.86 16.20 -16.46
N ASP A 126 3.75 16.64 -17.04
CA ASP A 126 3.31 18.03 -17.15
C ASP A 126 2.27 18.42 -16.09
N ALA A 127 2.02 17.57 -15.09
CA ALA A 127 1.10 17.89 -13.99
C ALA A 127 1.55 19.11 -13.20
N SER A 128 0.62 20.02 -12.95
CA SER A 128 0.84 21.27 -12.22
C SER A 128 -0.05 21.40 -10.98
N THR A 129 -1.12 20.60 -10.90
CA THR A 129 -2.10 20.63 -9.81
C THR A 129 -2.30 19.25 -9.21
N ALA A 130 -2.47 19.20 -7.90
CA ALA A 130 -2.78 17.97 -7.18
C ALA A 130 -3.89 18.21 -6.16
N VAL A 131 -4.73 17.22 -5.95
CA VAL A 131 -5.69 17.18 -4.84
C VAL A 131 -5.39 15.98 -3.96
N VAL A 132 -5.44 16.19 -2.65
CA VAL A 132 -5.21 15.15 -1.64
C VAL A 132 -6.51 14.84 -0.90
N ASP A 133 -6.76 13.59 -0.58
CA ASP A 133 -7.98 13.15 0.13
C ASP A 133 -7.97 13.42 1.65
N GLY A 134 -6.92 14.08 2.14
CA GLY A 134 -6.72 14.38 3.57
C GLY A 134 -6.19 13.22 4.41
N SER A 135 -5.99 12.03 3.83
CA SER A 135 -5.40 10.89 4.55
C SER A 135 -3.87 10.91 4.58
N ALA A 136 -3.27 11.66 3.68
CA ALA A 136 -1.83 11.83 3.60
C ALA A 136 -1.34 12.91 4.59
N GLY A 137 -0.18 12.66 5.21
CA GLY A 137 0.45 13.57 6.18
C GLY A 137 1.02 14.82 5.53
N ALA A 138 1.55 15.72 6.37
CA ALA A 138 2.15 16.99 5.94
C ALA A 138 3.34 16.79 4.97
N GLU A 139 4.01 15.65 5.05
CA GLU A 139 5.13 15.25 4.20
C GLU A 139 4.73 15.13 2.73
N LEU A 140 3.50 14.67 2.44
CA LEU A 140 3.02 14.60 1.05
C LEU A 140 2.84 16.01 0.47
N VAL A 141 2.21 16.91 1.23
CA VAL A 141 1.98 18.30 0.79
C VAL A 141 3.32 19.01 0.59
N ALA A 142 4.28 18.77 1.49
CA ALA A 142 5.63 19.31 1.36
C ALA A 142 6.34 18.79 0.10
N GLU A 143 6.33 17.47 -0.16
CA GLU A 143 6.93 16.90 -1.38
C GLU A 143 6.27 17.43 -2.66
N LEU A 144 4.93 17.52 -2.71
CA LEU A 144 4.21 18.09 -3.86
C LEU A 144 4.64 19.54 -4.13
N THR A 145 4.72 20.36 -3.09
CA THR A 145 5.12 21.76 -3.19
C THR A 145 6.59 21.88 -3.63
N ASN A 146 7.48 21.06 -3.07
CA ASN A 146 8.89 21.01 -3.45
C ASN A 146 9.10 20.62 -4.92
N ARG A 147 8.17 19.83 -5.47
CA ARG A 147 8.16 19.43 -6.88
C ARG A 147 7.40 20.39 -7.80
N GLY A 148 6.92 21.52 -7.26
CA GLY A 148 6.30 22.60 -8.02
C GLY A 148 4.81 22.42 -8.31
N LEU A 149 4.14 21.46 -7.67
CA LEU A 149 2.69 21.29 -7.81
C LEU A 149 1.94 22.23 -6.87
N THR A 150 0.83 22.78 -7.36
CA THR A 150 -0.15 23.50 -6.53
C THR A 150 -1.12 22.49 -5.94
N VAL A 151 -1.17 22.39 -4.61
CA VAL A 151 -2.13 21.55 -3.89
C VAL A 151 -3.46 22.31 -3.78
N VAL A 152 -4.51 21.77 -4.42
CA VAL A 152 -5.85 22.35 -4.42
C VAL A 152 -6.55 21.99 -3.12
N ASP A 153 -6.94 23.00 -2.35
CA ASP A 153 -7.78 22.83 -1.17
C ASP A 153 -9.22 22.48 -1.60
N ALA A 154 -9.77 21.40 -1.06
CA ALA A 154 -10.99 20.79 -1.58
C ALA A 154 -11.79 20.05 -0.51
N ASP A 155 -13.05 20.47 -0.33
CA ASP A 155 -14.03 19.75 0.51
C ASP A 155 -14.44 18.40 -0.10
N GLN A 156 -14.35 18.25 -1.43
CA GLN A 156 -14.72 17.03 -2.16
C GLN A 156 -13.59 16.55 -3.07
N PRO A 157 -12.48 16.03 -2.51
CA PRO A 157 -11.27 15.69 -3.27
C PRO A 157 -11.49 14.81 -4.50
N LEU A 158 -12.42 13.85 -4.43
CA LEU A 158 -12.67 12.90 -5.52
C LEU A 158 -13.31 13.52 -6.76
N THR A 159 -13.95 14.69 -6.63
CA THR A 159 -14.66 15.36 -7.73
C THR A 159 -14.05 16.72 -8.07
N THR A 160 -12.98 17.11 -7.37
CA THR A 160 -12.23 18.34 -7.64
C THR A 160 -11.40 18.17 -8.90
N GLU A 161 -11.35 19.23 -9.71
CA GLU A 161 -10.51 19.28 -10.90
C GLU A 161 -9.05 19.53 -10.52
N ALA A 162 -8.15 18.64 -10.95
CA ALA A 162 -6.71 18.69 -10.76
C ALA A 162 -6.03 17.72 -11.74
N ASP A 163 -4.72 17.80 -11.94
CA ASP A 163 -4.01 16.79 -12.74
C ASP A 163 -3.97 15.44 -12.03
N LEU A 164 -3.66 15.46 -10.73
CA LEU A 164 -3.43 14.27 -9.91
C LEU A 164 -4.35 14.21 -8.70
N LEU A 165 -4.96 13.04 -8.45
CA LEU A 165 -5.66 12.73 -7.19
C LEU A 165 -4.80 11.78 -6.35
N PHE A 166 -4.44 12.19 -5.13
CA PHE A 166 -3.77 11.35 -4.14
C PHE A 166 -4.79 10.80 -3.13
N VAL A 167 -4.90 9.47 -3.04
CA VAL A 167 -5.99 8.81 -2.30
C VAL A 167 -5.55 7.56 -1.54
N GLY A 168 -5.93 7.45 -0.27
CA GLY A 168 -5.58 6.34 0.62
C GLY A 168 -6.43 6.23 1.89
N PHE A 169 -7.48 7.05 2.05
CA PHE A 169 -8.27 7.10 3.29
C PHE A 169 -8.98 5.79 3.67
N LYS A 170 -9.28 4.93 2.69
CA LYS A 170 -9.83 3.58 2.91
C LYS A 170 -9.64 2.66 1.70
N VAL A 171 -9.72 1.36 1.95
CA VAL A 171 -9.89 0.33 0.92
C VAL A 171 -11.22 0.57 0.19
N GLY A 172 -11.21 0.48 -1.14
CA GLY A 172 -12.38 0.75 -1.97
C GLY A 172 -12.90 2.19 -1.84
N ALA A 173 -12.01 3.15 -1.58
CA ALA A 173 -12.31 4.58 -1.62
C ALA A 173 -12.97 5.01 -2.93
N ILE A 174 -12.51 4.44 -4.04
CA ILE A 174 -13.00 4.69 -5.39
C ILE A 174 -13.66 3.41 -5.88
N ASP A 175 -14.98 3.44 -5.97
CA ASP A 175 -15.77 2.47 -6.71
C ASP A 175 -16.02 2.95 -8.15
N HIS A 176 -16.74 2.16 -8.94
CA HIS A 176 -17.12 2.53 -10.31
C HIS A 176 -17.90 3.86 -10.41
N GLY A 177 -18.77 4.17 -9.45
CA GLY A 177 -19.54 5.41 -9.46
C GLY A 177 -18.71 6.63 -9.09
N ALA A 178 -17.73 6.49 -8.20
CA ALA A 178 -16.72 7.51 -7.93
C ALA A 178 -15.78 7.69 -9.14
N ALA A 179 -15.34 6.60 -9.76
CA ALA A 179 -14.47 6.61 -10.95
C ALA A 179 -15.11 7.39 -12.12
N ASP A 180 -16.42 7.28 -12.31
CA ASP A 180 -17.16 8.02 -13.34
C ASP A 180 -17.29 9.53 -13.08
N ARG A 181 -16.93 9.99 -11.87
CA ARG A 181 -16.99 11.41 -11.49
C ARG A 181 -15.61 12.05 -11.29
N LEU A 182 -14.53 11.29 -11.46
CA LEU A 182 -13.18 11.81 -11.35
C LEU A 182 -12.97 12.92 -12.37
N ARG A 183 -12.31 13.99 -11.94
CA ARG A 183 -11.90 15.12 -12.80
C ARG A 183 -10.38 15.27 -12.84
N THR A 184 -9.69 14.16 -12.67
CA THR A 184 -8.23 14.09 -12.70
C THR A 184 -7.73 13.19 -13.82
N ARG A 185 -6.47 13.36 -14.20
CA ARG A 185 -5.81 12.57 -15.26
C ARG A 185 -5.26 11.26 -14.71
N ALA A 186 -4.82 11.27 -13.45
CA ALA A 186 -4.37 10.08 -12.75
C ALA A 186 -4.88 10.02 -11.30
N VAL A 187 -5.03 8.80 -10.82
CA VAL A 187 -5.25 8.45 -9.42
C VAL A 187 -3.97 7.80 -8.90
N VAL A 188 -3.39 8.40 -7.87
CA VAL A 188 -2.15 7.99 -7.21
C VAL A 188 -2.48 7.48 -5.81
N PRO A 189 -2.47 6.16 -5.58
CA PRO A 189 -2.72 5.63 -4.25
C PRO A 189 -1.65 6.06 -3.23
N THR A 190 -2.09 6.48 -2.04
CA THR A 190 -1.24 6.76 -0.86
C THR A 190 -1.40 5.71 0.23
N GLY A 191 -2.27 4.73 0.00
CA GLY A 191 -2.52 3.59 0.86
C GLY A 191 -3.01 2.40 0.05
N PRO A 192 -3.23 1.25 0.71
CA PRO A 192 -3.56 0.00 0.04
C PRO A 192 -5.02 -0.04 -0.45
N LEU A 193 -5.17 -0.59 -1.65
CA LEU A 193 -6.40 -1.00 -2.32
C LEU A 193 -7.50 0.08 -2.39
N PRO A 194 -7.20 1.35 -2.72
CA PRO A 194 -8.22 2.39 -2.72
C PRO A 194 -9.18 2.25 -3.92
N LEU A 195 -8.79 1.56 -5.00
CA LEU A 195 -9.65 1.32 -6.17
C LEU A 195 -10.22 -0.09 -6.15
N THR A 196 -11.54 -0.23 -6.37
CA THR A 196 -12.14 -1.54 -6.65
C THR A 196 -11.82 -2.00 -8.06
N THR A 197 -11.96 -3.30 -8.31
CA THR A 197 -11.75 -3.89 -9.66
C THR A 197 -12.61 -3.20 -10.72
N ARG A 198 -13.87 -2.87 -10.40
CA ARG A 198 -14.75 -2.14 -11.33
C ARG A 198 -14.29 -0.69 -11.52
N ALA A 199 -13.79 -0.02 -10.48
CA ALA A 199 -13.26 1.33 -10.61
C ALA A 199 -12.10 1.40 -11.61
N ILE A 200 -11.18 0.42 -11.59
CA ILE A 200 -10.06 0.34 -12.53
C ILE A 200 -10.57 0.30 -13.99
N ALA A 201 -11.57 -0.52 -14.27
CA ALA A 201 -12.17 -0.61 -15.60
C ALA A 201 -12.86 0.70 -16.04
N HIS A 202 -13.50 1.41 -15.11
CA HIS A 202 -14.14 2.69 -15.37
C HIS A 202 -13.11 3.81 -15.57
N CYS A 203 -12.06 3.89 -14.75
CA CYS A 203 -10.94 4.81 -14.96
C CYS A 203 -10.37 4.64 -16.37
N ARG A 204 -10.09 3.41 -16.80
CA ARG A 204 -9.59 3.12 -18.15
C ARG A 204 -10.54 3.59 -19.25
N ARG A 205 -11.85 3.34 -19.10
CA ARG A 205 -12.87 3.81 -20.06
C ARG A 205 -12.90 5.33 -20.16
N ASN A 206 -12.68 6.02 -19.06
CA ASN A 206 -12.75 7.47 -18.95
C ASN A 206 -11.41 8.17 -19.21
N GLY A 207 -10.37 7.42 -19.60
CA GLY A 207 -9.03 7.98 -19.86
C GLY A 207 -8.27 8.42 -18.61
N VAL A 208 -8.66 7.93 -17.43
CA VAL A 208 -7.99 8.20 -16.15
C VAL A 208 -7.00 7.07 -15.84
N LEU A 209 -5.76 7.42 -15.55
CA LEU A 209 -4.72 6.47 -15.17
C LEU A 209 -4.90 6.05 -13.70
N ALA A 210 -5.32 4.81 -13.47
CA ALA A 210 -5.29 4.20 -12.14
C ALA A 210 -3.90 3.58 -11.90
N LEU A 211 -3.12 4.15 -10.99
CA LEU A 211 -1.78 3.65 -10.68
C LEU A 211 -1.80 2.48 -9.67
N PRO A 212 -0.85 1.53 -9.77
CA PRO A 212 -0.72 0.41 -8.83
C PRO A 212 -0.32 0.86 -7.44
N ASP A 213 -1.20 0.66 -6.47
CA ASP A 213 -1.02 1.02 -5.07
C ASP A 213 0.20 0.35 -4.44
N PHE A 214 0.40 -0.94 -4.70
CA PHE A 214 1.56 -1.69 -4.21
C PHE A 214 2.90 -1.20 -4.79
N VAL A 215 2.88 -0.41 -5.86
CA VAL A 215 4.08 0.27 -6.38
C VAL A 215 4.17 1.69 -5.84
N THR A 216 3.09 2.48 -5.91
CA THR A 216 3.13 3.89 -5.47
C THR A 216 3.49 4.01 -3.99
N THR A 217 3.07 3.03 -3.18
CA THR A 217 3.33 3.01 -1.73
C THR A 217 4.61 2.25 -1.33
N ALA A 218 5.44 1.84 -2.29
CA ALA A 218 6.63 1.02 -2.02
C ALA A 218 7.81 1.79 -1.41
N GLY A 219 7.78 3.12 -1.38
CA GLY A 219 8.90 3.95 -0.89
C GLY A 219 9.50 3.51 0.46
N PRO A 220 8.69 3.25 1.50
CA PRO A 220 9.18 2.76 2.80
C PRO A 220 9.92 1.40 2.77
N LEU A 221 9.79 0.61 1.69
CA LEU A 221 10.49 -0.66 1.52
C LEU A 221 11.90 -0.49 0.94
N ILE A 222 12.26 0.70 0.44
CA ILE A 222 13.54 0.97 -0.25
C ILE A 222 14.57 1.58 0.72
N GLY A 223 14.13 2.45 1.62
CA GLY A 223 14.92 2.93 2.76
C GLY A 223 15.50 4.35 2.62
N ASP A 224 15.51 4.95 1.43
CA ASP A 224 15.88 6.34 1.21
C ASP A 224 15.00 7.02 0.15
N ALA A 225 14.93 8.35 0.20
CA ALA A 225 13.96 9.12 -0.61
C ALA A 225 14.33 9.16 -2.10
N ASP A 226 15.61 9.19 -2.45
CA ASP A 226 16.04 9.25 -3.86
C ASP A 226 15.86 7.88 -4.50
N GLY A 227 16.28 6.80 -3.83
CA GLY A 227 16.00 5.43 -4.22
C GLY A 227 14.49 5.16 -4.34
N ALA A 228 13.67 5.71 -3.43
CA ALA A 228 12.21 5.61 -3.52
C ALA A 228 11.66 6.29 -4.79
N ARG A 229 12.14 7.50 -5.13
CA ARG A 229 11.72 8.18 -6.36
C ARG A 229 12.15 7.41 -7.60
N ASP A 230 13.40 6.96 -7.65
CA ASP A 230 13.98 6.30 -8.82
C ASP A 230 13.30 4.97 -9.10
N ALA A 231 13.22 4.08 -8.09
CA ALA A 231 12.62 2.76 -8.28
C ALA A 231 11.13 2.84 -8.63
N VAL A 232 10.36 3.71 -7.96
CA VAL A 232 8.94 3.88 -8.26
C VAL A 232 8.76 4.46 -9.67
N SER A 233 9.56 5.46 -10.06
CA SER A 233 9.50 6.03 -11.42
C SER A 233 9.85 5.00 -12.49
N GLU A 234 10.86 4.17 -12.26
CA GLU A 234 11.25 3.10 -13.18
C GLU A 234 10.11 2.10 -13.37
N ILE A 235 9.55 1.59 -12.27
CA ILE A 235 8.46 0.61 -12.32
C ILE A 235 7.25 1.22 -13.02
N ILE A 236 6.81 2.42 -12.64
CA ILE A 236 5.67 3.10 -13.25
C ILE A 236 5.90 3.33 -14.74
N SER A 237 7.08 3.82 -15.14
CA SER A 237 7.44 4.03 -16.55
C SER A 237 7.34 2.74 -17.37
N SER A 238 7.73 1.60 -16.78
CA SER A 238 7.69 0.30 -17.45
C SER A 238 6.27 -0.26 -17.66
N VAL A 239 5.29 0.18 -16.86
CA VAL A 239 3.92 -0.37 -16.89
C VAL A 239 2.86 0.63 -17.36
N ILE A 240 3.17 1.93 -17.44
CA ILE A 240 2.17 2.97 -17.70
C ILE A 240 1.43 2.79 -19.04
N SER A 241 2.13 2.29 -20.05
CA SER A 241 1.59 2.04 -21.40
C SER A 241 1.05 0.62 -21.58
N HIS A 242 0.91 -0.16 -20.52
CA HIS A 242 0.37 -1.52 -20.60
C HIS A 242 -1.06 -1.49 -21.17
N ALA A 243 -1.37 -2.39 -22.11
CA ALA A 243 -2.64 -2.37 -22.85
C ALA A 243 -3.87 -2.48 -21.94
N ASP A 244 -3.73 -3.25 -20.85
CA ASP A 244 -4.80 -3.40 -19.88
C ASP A 244 -4.74 -2.41 -18.70
N GLY A 245 -3.77 -1.51 -18.73
CA GLY A 245 -3.56 -0.45 -17.73
C GLY A 245 -2.43 -0.76 -16.74
N PRO A 246 -1.96 0.27 -16.01
CA PRO A 246 -0.73 0.20 -15.21
C PRO A 246 -0.76 -0.84 -14.09
N ILE A 247 -1.93 -1.04 -13.47
CA ILE A 247 -2.11 -2.03 -12.40
C ILE A 247 -1.85 -3.45 -12.90
N LEU A 248 -2.39 -3.81 -14.07
CA LEU A 248 -2.22 -5.16 -14.61
C LEU A 248 -0.78 -5.38 -15.11
N GLY A 249 -0.17 -4.38 -15.73
CA GLY A 249 1.25 -4.43 -16.09
C GLY A 249 2.16 -4.63 -14.87
N ALA A 250 1.88 -3.95 -13.75
CA ALA A 250 2.62 -4.14 -12.51
C ALA A 250 2.39 -5.51 -11.87
N CYS A 251 1.18 -6.07 -11.98
CA CYS A 251 0.90 -7.44 -11.53
C CYS A 251 1.71 -8.45 -12.35
N GLU A 252 1.74 -8.32 -13.68
CA GLU A 252 2.51 -9.21 -14.55
C GLU A 252 4.01 -9.11 -14.29
N ARG A 253 4.53 -7.91 -14.04
CA ARG A 253 5.92 -7.71 -13.60
C ARG A 253 6.22 -8.46 -12.30
N ALA A 254 5.37 -8.30 -11.28
CA ALA A 254 5.52 -8.98 -9.99
C ALA A 254 5.43 -10.50 -10.15
N GLU A 255 4.44 -11.01 -10.88
CA GLU A 255 4.23 -12.43 -11.15
C GLU A 255 5.41 -13.05 -11.90
N ALA A 256 5.99 -12.33 -12.88
CA ALA A 256 7.18 -12.79 -13.59
C ALA A 256 8.40 -12.96 -12.67
N PHE A 257 8.53 -12.12 -11.64
CA PHE A 257 9.56 -12.30 -10.61
C PHE A 257 9.23 -13.45 -9.65
N LEU A 258 7.99 -13.52 -9.16
CA LEU A 258 7.53 -14.59 -8.26
C LEU A 258 7.72 -15.98 -8.88
N ALA A 259 7.42 -16.14 -10.16
CA ALA A 259 7.60 -17.40 -10.89
C ALA A 259 9.06 -17.89 -10.97
N ARG A 260 10.06 -17.06 -10.63
CA ARG A 260 11.47 -17.47 -10.58
C ARG A 260 11.82 -18.27 -9.33
N TRP A 261 11.01 -18.20 -8.28
CA TRP A 261 11.32 -18.79 -6.97
C TRP A 261 10.10 -19.34 -6.20
N GLN A 262 8.92 -19.35 -6.82
CA GLN A 262 7.72 -20.03 -6.33
C GLN A 262 7.26 -21.06 -7.36
N ASP A 263 6.86 -22.25 -6.90
CA ASP A 263 6.34 -23.31 -7.76
C ASP A 263 4.99 -22.92 -8.39
N ASP A 264 4.14 -22.26 -7.61
CA ASP A 264 2.82 -21.77 -8.01
C ASP A 264 2.65 -20.29 -7.66
N LEU A 265 2.04 -19.53 -8.57
CA LEU A 265 1.68 -18.14 -8.29
C LEU A 265 0.55 -18.05 -7.25
N PRO A 266 0.57 -17.03 -6.38
CA PRO A 266 -0.49 -16.84 -5.39
C PRO A 266 -1.84 -16.60 -6.07
N PHE A 267 -2.88 -17.32 -5.62
CA PHE A 267 -4.22 -17.20 -6.18
C PHE A 267 -4.80 -15.80 -5.96
N GLY A 268 -4.96 -15.03 -7.04
CA GLY A 268 -5.56 -13.69 -7.06
C GLY A 268 -4.52 -12.55 -7.07
N ARG A 269 -4.88 -11.45 -7.72
CA ARG A 269 -4.08 -10.21 -7.76
C ARG A 269 -4.49 -9.27 -6.61
N PRO A 270 -3.64 -8.33 -6.18
CA PRO A 270 -3.95 -7.35 -5.13
C PRO A 270 -4.95 -6.30 -5.63
N MET A 271 -6.22 -6.69 -5.76
CA MET A 271 -7.30 -5.79 -6.19
C MET A 271 -8.47 -5.93 -5.21
N ALA A 272 -9.04 -4.79 -4.81
CA ALA A 272 -10.27 -4.80 -4.04
C ALA A 272 -11.45 -5.31 -4.90
N ALA A 273 -12.32 -6.09 -4.27
CA ALA A 273 -13.56 -6.57 -4.89
C ALA A 273 -14.51 -5.42 -5.27
#